data_AF-A0A2G8HVM7-F1
#
_entry.id   AF-A0A2G8HVM7-F1
#
_cell.length_a   1.000
_cell.length_b   1.000
_cell.length_c   1.000
_cell.angle_alpha   90.00
_cell.angle_beta   90.00
_cell.angle_gamma   90.00
#
_symmetry.space_group_name_H-M   'P 1'
#
loop_
_entity.id
_entity.type
_entity.pdbx_description
1 polymer ?
#
loop_
_entity_poly.entity_id
_entity_poly.type
_entity_poly.pdbx_seq_one_letter_code
_entity_poly.pdbx_strand_id
1 'polypeptide(L)'
;MRNIFLITLFIFSVNISAGEEMNIDISVTNKNLSIIKDYVGEPVSKGRRLTVTQNCSGKKTEIFNEKYCDFSNFKLTDKNLSFTAKYYNPDTGECTSPKTKDFNLKVDGDCK
;
A
#
# COMPACT_ATOMS: atom_id res chain seq x y z
N MET A 1 16.85 42.48 38.27
CA MET A 1 15.86 41.41 38.01
C MET A 1 15.21 41.69 36.67
N ARG A 2 15.55 40.93 35.61
CA ARG A 2 14.95 41.09 34.28
C ARG A 2 14.26 39.78 33.94
N ASN A 3 12.93 39.82 33.95
CA ASN A 3 12.06 38.66 33.78
C ASN A 3 12.27 38.04 32.40
N ILE A 4 12.63 36.76 32.38
CA ILE A 4 12.65 35.93 31.18
C ILE A 4 11.20 35.48 30.94
N PHE A 5 10.55 36.06 29.93
CA PHE A 5 9.26 35.57 29.45
C PHE A 5 9.50 34.28 28.67
N LEU A 6 8.99 33.18 29.19
CA LEU A 6 8.96 31.88 28.53
C LEU A 6 8.12 31.96 27.26
N ILE A 7 8.75 31.71 26.11
CA ILE A 7 8.07 31.44 24.84
C ILE A 7 7.53 30.01 24.92
N THR A 8 6.21 29.86 25.09
CA THR A 8 5.54 28.56 24.92
C THR A 8 5.18 28.42 23.44
N LEU A 9 5.98 27.62 22.74
CA LEU A 9 5.78 27.26 21.35
C LEU A 9 4.77 26.10 21.29
N PHE A 10 3.49 26.38 21.08
CA PHE A 10 2.50 25.36 20.73
C PHE A 10 2.67 24.99 19.25
N ILE A 11 3.49 23.96 18.98
CA ILE A 11 3.52 23.31 17.67
C ILE A 11 2.44 22.22 17.68
N PHE A 12 1.23 22.55 17.23
CA PHE A 12 0.25 21.54 16.81
C PHE A 12 0.40 21.32 15.30
N SER A 13 1.30 20.42 14.94
CA SER A 13 1.33 19.88 13.58
C SER A 13 1.94 18.49 13.59
N VAL A 14 1.12 17.52 13.97
CA VAL A 14 1.25 16.15 13.49
C VAL A 14 -0.15 15.65 13.19
N ASN A 15 -0.60 15.90 11.95
CA ASN A 15 -1.55 15.00 11.32
C ASN A 15 -0.80 13.67 11.17
N ILE A 16 -0.90 12.83 12.18
CA ILE A 16 -0.48 11.43 12.12
C ILE A 16 -1.47 10.76 11.19
N SER A 17 -1.22 10.84 9.89
CA SER A 17 -1.79 9.88 8.95
C SER A 17 -1.27 8.52 9.40
N ALA A 18 -2.12 7.74 10.07
CA ALA A 18 -1.88 6.35 10.37
C ALA A 18 -1.89 5.55 9.05
N GLY A 19 -0.82 5.72 8.27
CA GLY A 19 -0.51 4.85 7.15
C GLY A 19 0.11 3.59 7.73
N GLU A 20 -0.65 2.50 7.76
CA GLU A 20 -0.08 1.19 8.00
C GLU A 20 0.66 0.79 6.72
N GLU A 21 1.96 1.07 6.68
CA GLU A 21 2.85 0.59 5.63
C GLU A 21 3.15 -0.89 5.89
N MET A 22 2.48 -1.77 5.16
CA MET A 22 2.84 -3.18 5.16
C MET A 22 3.75 -3.45 3.96
N ASN A 23 5.04 -3.62 4.25
CA ASN A 23 6.02 -4.05 3.26
C ASN A 23 6.02 -5.58 3.20
N ILE A 24 5.68 -6.13 2.02
CA ILE A 24 5.78 -7.56 1.74
C ILE A 24 6.97 -7.73 0.79
N ASP A 25 8.11 -8.11 1.36
CA ASP A 25 9.26 -8.54 0.58
C ASP A 25 9.04 -9.99 0.13
N ILE A 26 8.72 -10.18 -1.15
CA ILE A 26 8.59 -11.50 -1.77
C ILE A 26 9.87 -11.77 -2.56
N SER A 27 10.78 -12.54 -1.97
CA SER A 27 11.96 -13.04 -2.67
C SER A 27 11.69 -14.45 -3.18
N VAL A 28 11.78 -14.62 -4.49
CA VAL A 28 11.83 -15.93 -5.17
C VAL A 28 13.14 -15.96 -5.93
N THR A 29 13.79 -17.11 -6.06
CA THR A 29 15.10 -17.26 -6.70
C THR A 29 15.17 -16.46 -8.02
N ASN A 30 16.18 -15.58 -8.13
CA ASN A 30 16.43 -14.65 -9.24
C ASN A 30 15.44 -13.48 -9.41
N LYS A 31 14.51 -13.27 -8.48
CA LYS A 31 13.52 -12.18 -8.52
C LYS A 31 13.47 -11.39 -7.22
N ASN A 32 13.76 -10.10 -7.32
CA ASN A 32 13.59 -9.17 -6.21
C ASN A 32 12.43 -8.21 -6.50
N LEU A 33 11.31 -8.42 -5.81
CA LEU A 33 10.15 -7.52 -5.83
C LEU A 33 9.96 -6.90 -4.44
N SER A 34 9.62 -5.61 -4.41
CA SER A 34 9.08 -4.95 -3.22
C SER A 34 7.62 -4.63 -3.47
N ILE A 35 6.76 -5.04 -2.54
CA ILE A 35 5.32 -4.79 -2.60
C ILE A 35 4.93 -3.96 -1.38
N ILE A 36 4.45 -2.74 -1.63
CA ILE A 36 4.04 -1.81 -0.59
C ILE A 36 2.53 -1.62 -0.70
N LYS A 37 1.82 -1.82 0.41
CA LYS A 37 0.41 -1.47 0.55
C LYS A 37 0.30 -0.16 1.33
N ASP A 38 -0.34 0.82 0.71
CA ASP A 38 -0.61 2.11 1.34
C ASP A 38 -2.11 2.31 1.57
N TYR A 39 -2.40 3.04 2.63
CA TYR A 39 -3.68 3.68 2.84
C TYR A 39 -3.77 5.01 2.08
N VAL A 40 -4.90 5.30 1.42
CA VAL A 40 -5.13 6.58 0.74
C VAL A 40 -6.58 7.05 0.95
N GLY A 41 -6.79 8.05 1.82
CA GLY A 41 -8.09 8.74 1.99
C GLY A 41 -8.42 9.12 3.45
N GLU A 42 -9.70 9.35 3.75
CA GLU A 42 -10.36 9.15 5.06
C GLU A 42 -11.77 8.57 4.80
N PRO A 43 -12.30 7.60 5.58
CA PRO A 43 -11.70 6.85 6.71
C PRO A 43 -10.76 5.72 6.25
N VAL A 44 -9.88 5.22 7.16
CA VAL A 44 -8.80 4.23 6.87
C VAL A 44 -9.24 2.98 6.10
N SER A 45 -10.54 2.67 6.13
CA SER A 45 -11.17 1.56 5.41
C SER A 45 -11.42 1.82 3.92
N LYS A 46 -11.35 3.07 3.45
CA LYS A 46 -11.69 3.48 2.08
C LYS A 46 -10.44 3.92 1.31
N GLY A 47 -10.08 3.14 0.30
CA GLY A 47 -8.97 3.45 -0.61
C GLY A 47 -7.66 2.81 -0.17
N ARG A 48 -7.18 1.86 -0.96
CA ARG A 48 -5.84 1.29 -0.86
C ARG A 48 -5.11 1.44 -2.18
N ARG A 49 -3.81 1.69 -2.06
CA ARG A 49 -2.87 1.63 -3.18
C ARG A 49 -1.92 0.46 -2.96
N LEU A 50 -1.70 -0.31 -4.02
CA LEU A 50 -0.64 -1.30 -4.08
C LEU A 50 0.45 -0.78 -5.01
N THR A 51 1.67 -0.68 -4.51
CA THR A 51 2.84 -0.33 -5.31
C THR A 51 3.72 -1.56 -5.41
N VAL A 52 3.94 -2.04 -6.64
CA VAL A 52 4.84 -3.14 -6.94
C VAL A 52 6.08 -2.57 -7.61
N THR A 53 7.23 -2.72 -6.98
CA THR A 53 8.53 -2.31 -7.51
C THR A 53 9.33 -3.55 -7.90
N GLN A 54 9.78 -3.60 -9.14
CA GLN A 54 10.75 -4.58 -9.61
C GLN A 54 12.14 -4.04 -9.28
N ASN A 55 12.81 -4.59 -8.25
CA ASN A 55 14.03 -4.00 -7.71
C ASN A 55 15.17 -3.95 -8.75
N CYS A 56 15.20 -4.92 -9.67
CA CYS A 56 16.28 -5.04 -10.66
C CYS A 56 16.16 -4.08 -11.83
N SER A 57 14.94 -3.67 -12.19
CA SER A 57 14.69 -2.68 -13.25
C SER A 57 14.32 -1.30 -12.70
N GLY A 58 14.04 -1.19 -11.40
CA GLY A 58 13.42 -0.02 -10.78
C GLY A 58 11.99 0.26 -11.26
N LYS A 59 11.41 -0.61 -12.09
CA LYS A 59 10.08 -0.42 -12.67
C LYS A 59 9.03 -0.50 -11.59
N LYS A 60 8.22 0.55 -11.49
CA LYS A 60 7.09 0.64 -10.55
C LYS A 60 5.77 0.42 -11.27
N THR A 61 4.88 -0.30 -10.64
CA THR A 61 3.48 -0.47 -11.08
C THR A 61 2.58 -0.17 -9.90
N GLU A 62 1.69 0.80 -10.06
CA GLU A 62 0.74 1.21 -9.04
C GLU A 62 -0.66 0.76 -9.42
N ILE A 63 -1.36 0.13 -8.46
CA ILE A 63 -2.76 -0.22 -8.57
C ILE A 63 -3.51 0.49 -7.46
N PHE A 64 -4.31 1.47 -7.88
CA PHE A 64 -5.13 2.28 -7.00
C PHE A 64 -6.57 2.31 -7.49
N ASN A 65 -7.50 2.19 -6.55
CA ASN A 65 -8.91 2.52 -6.73
C ASN A 65 -9.46 2.96 -5.38
N GLU A 66 -10.18 4.07 -5.34
CA GLU A 66 -10.82 4.58 -4.12
C GLU A 66 -11.81 3.60 -3.49
N LYS A 67 -12.25 2.59 -4.26
CA LYS A 67 -13.13 1.53 -3.81
C LYS A 67 -12.39 0.27 -3.36
N TYR A 68 -11.06 0.16 -3.45
CA TYR A 68 -10.34 -0.97 -2.86
C TYR A 68 -10.04 -0.69 -1.39
N CYS A 69 -10.16 -1.71 -0.55
CA CYS A 69 -9.93 -1.61 0.89
C CYS A 69 -8.84 -2.56 1.40
N ASP A 70 -8.48 -3.59 0.61
CA ASP A 70 -7.40 -4.53 0.90
C ASP A 70 -6.92 -5.26 -0.37
N PHE A 71 -5.70 -5.79 -0.33
CA PHE A 71 -5.10 -6.66 -1.33
C PHE A 71 -4.60 -7.93 -0.66
N SER A 72 -4.93 -9.09 -1.24
CA SER A 72 -4.67 -10.41 -0.65
C SER A 72 -4.33 -11.45 -1.72
N ASN A 73 -4.04 -12.69 -1.30
CA ASN A 73 -3.76 -13.82 -2.21
C ASN A 73 -2.60 -13.60 -3.19
N PHE A 74 -1.54 -12.94 -2.73
CA PHE A 74 -0.34 -12.74 -3.56
C PHE A 74 0.29 -14.08 -3.95
N LYS A 75 0.45 -14.29 -5.26
CA LYS A 75 1.12 -15.46 -5.85
C LYS A 75 2.11 -14.96 -6.88
N LEU A 76 3.36 -15.36 -6.72
CA LEU A 76 4.43 -15.02 -7.64
C LEU A 76 4.83 -16.24 -8.47
N THR A 77 5.01 -16.02 -9.77
CA THR A 77 5.47 -17.00 -10.75
C THR A 77 6.64 -16.42 -11.55
N ASP A 78 7.23 -17.24 -12.43
CA ASP A 78 8.36 -16.88 -13.28
C ASP A 78 8.14 -15.67 -14.18
N LYS A 79 6.89 -15.27 -14.44
CA LYS A 79 6.59 -14.10 -15.30
C LYS A 79 5.50 -13.20 -14.76
N ASN A 80 4.77 -13.63 -13.73
CA ASN A 80 3.57 -12.94 -13.28
C ASN A 80 3.47 -12.88 -11.75
N LEU A 81 3.02 -11.74 -11.24
CA LEU A 81 2.49 -11.57 -9.90
C LEU A 81 0.97 -11.49 -10.01
N SER A 82 0.26 -12.41 -9.37
CA SER A 82 -1.19 -12.34 -9.23
C SER A 82 -1.61 -12.06 -7.79
N PHE A 83 -2.72 -11.36 -7.63
CA PHE A 83 -3.31 -11.03 -6.34
C PHE A 83 -4.78 -10.62 -6.51
N THR A 84 -5.51 -10.57 -5.41
CA THR A 84 -6.93 -10.22 -5.36
C THR A 84 -7.11 -8.91 -4.59
N ALA A 85 -7.78 -7.93 -5.20
CA ALA A 85 -8.24 -6.72 -4.51
C ALA A 85 -9.67 -6.93 -3.99
N LYS A 86 -9.91 -6.52 -2.75
CA LYS A 86 -11.25 -6.50 -2.15
C LYS A 86 -11.85 -5.10 -2.25
N TYR A 87 -13.13 -5.03 -2.58
CA TYR A 87 -13.85 -3.76 -2.61
C TYR A 87 -14.33 -3.36 -1.22
N TYR A 88 -14.32 -2.05 -0.97
CA TYR A 88 -14.94 -1.41 0.17
C TYR A 88 -16.46 -1.51 0.06
N ASN A 89 -17.11 -1.88 1.15
CA ASN A 89 -18.57 -1.80 1.25
C ASN A 89 -18.99 -0.46 1.88
N PRO A 90 -19.60 0.46 1.13
CA PRO A 90 -20.02 1.76 1.67
C PRO A 90 -21.17 1.65 2.67
N ASP A 91 -21.98 0.58 2.60
CA ASP A 91 -23.14 0.40 3.46
C ASP A 91 -22.73 -0.03 4.88
N THR A 92 -21.65 -0.82 4.99
CA THR A 92 -21.15 -1.33 6.29
C THR A 92 -19.90 -0.61 6.78
N GLY A 93 -19.21 0.13 5.92
CA GLY A 93 -17.92 0.76 6.28
C GLY A 93 -16.75 -0.21 6.35
N GLU A 94 -16.93 -1.45 5.90
CA GLU A 94 -15.98 -2.54 6.10
C GLU A 94 -15.39 -3.08 4.79
N CYS A 95 -14.24 -3.74 4.91
CA CYS A 95 -13.60 -4.47 3.82
C CYS A 95 -14.15 -5.90 3.64
N THR A 96 -15.48 -6.02 3.67
CA THR A 96 -16.21 -7.29 3.64
C THR A 96 -17.07 -7.43 2.37
N SER A 97 -16.88 -6.55 1.37
CA SER A 97 -17.64 -6.67 0.13
C SER A 97 -17.40 -8.05 -0.51
N PRO A 98 -18.44 -8.77 -0.92
CA PRO A 98 -18.29 -10.02 -1.68
C PRO A 98 -17.67 -9.77 -3.05
N LYS A 99 -17.58 -8.50 -3.48
CA LYS A 99 -16.91 -8.11 -4.71
C LYS A 99 -15.40 -8.15 -4.50
N THR A 100 -14.75 -8.90 -5.37
CA THR A 100 -13.31 -8.94 -5.51
C THR A 100 -12.93 -8.70 -6.97
N LYS A 101 -11.66 -8.34 -7.18
CA LYS A 101 -11.08 -8.28 -8.52
C LYS A 101 -9.70 -8.90 -8.49
N ASP A 102 -9.47 -9.85 -9.39
CA ASP A 102 -8.16 -10.44 -9.57
C ASP A 102 -7.31 -9.61 -10.53
N PHE A 103 -6.04 -9.49 -10.17
CA PHE A 103 -5.01 -8.81 -10.93
C PHE A 103 -3.93 -9.79 -11.32
N ASN A 104 -3.36 -9.58 -12.51
CA ASN A 104 -2.23 -10.32 -13.01
C ASN A 104 -1.25 -9.32 -13.64
N LEU A 105 -0.14 -9.07 -12.93
CA LEU A 105 0.92 -8.16 -13.34
C LEU A 105 2.07 -8.95 -13.94
N LYS A 106 2.48 -8.61 -15.16
CA LYS A 106 3.73 -9.11 -15.72
C LYS A 106 4.91 -8.58 -14.91
N VAL A 107 5.75 -9.48 -14.43
CA VAL A 107 6.98 -9.19 -13.70
C VAL A 107 8.16 -9.75 -14.48
N ASP A 108 9.02 -8.86 -14.92
CA ASP A 108 10.21 -9.22 -15.68
C ASP A 108 11.24 -9.75 -14.68
N GLY A 109 11.64 -11.01 -14.86
CA GLY A 109 12.23 -11.84 -13.82
C GLY A 109 13.75 -11.91 -13.80
N ASP A 110 14.46 -11.25 -14.71
CA ASP A 110 15.89 -11.47 -14.86
C ASP A 110 16.70 -10.30 -14.29
N CYS A 111 17.00 -10.42 -13.01
CA CYS A 111 18.11 -9.71 -12.37
C CYS A 111 19.40 -10.38 -12.86
N LYS A 112 20.05 -9.82 -13.89
CA LYS A 112 21.38 -10.28 -14.31
C LYS A 112 22.43 -10.02 -13.23
#